data_AF-A0A929KNG8-F1
#
_entry.id   AF-A0A929KNG8-F1
#
_cell.length_a   1.000
_cell.length_b   1.000
_cell.length_c   1.000
_cell.angle_alpha   90.00
_cell.angle_beta   90.00
_cell.angle_gamma   90.00
#
_symmetry.space_group_name_H-M   'P 1'
#
loop_
_entity.id
_entity.type
_entity.pdbx_description
1 polymer ?
#
loop_
_entity_poly.entity_id
_entity_poly.type
_entity_poly.pdbx_seq_one_letter_code
_entity_poly.pdbx_strand_id
1 'polypeptide(L)'
;MSFLVDKQTLDDLNVFNKKARDSVFGLFNRTRTRGGAEILEQMFRYPSSDAGLINQRSEVILYFKHTELAFPFREEWFDLIEHYLDHADERSKLSGEDNKLGRALNQLIGADAQYKEIAKGVGAVVDLLSAFRQFLGNMSRDPKHPYQQELNAIAQILESPTLQRIGTEAATGKYNYEKTADHDQVLRFHNKEQIRKLLSFAYQLDVYLAVAKVADQQGFVFPKALAAGNMELKVKGLYHPLIENAVGNDLLAGPEKSVIFLTGANMAGKSTLMKSLGIAVFLAHMGFPVAAKHMEFPVMDGLFSTINLPDNLSMGYSHFYAEVLRVKKVAEQLAQKKRLFVIFDELFRGTNVKDAYEATVALTTAFAGKTDSIFVISTHIIEAGAVLQERCANIQFRYLPTLMADTKPVYTYQLEQGITADRHGMLIIGNEGIIEILKNKKNRGQ
;
A
#
# COMPACT_ATOMS: atom_id res chain seq x y z
N MET A 1 11.06 8.51 9.94
CA MET A 1 10.19 9.67 9.60
C MET A 1 9.04 9.16 8.73
N SER A 2 7.86 9.78 8.80
CA SER A 2 6.68 9.35 8.04
C SER A 2 6.69 9.90 6.61
N PHE A 3 6.26 9.06 5.67
CA PHE A 3 6.03 9.46 4.28
C PHE A 3 4.71 10.21 4.15
N LEU A 4 4.75 11.43 3.61
CA LEU A 4 3.57 12.30 3.52
C LEU A 4 2.73 11.96 2.30
N VAL A 5 1.52 11.45 2.55
CA VAL A 5 0.50 11.21 1.52
C VAL A 5 -0.83 11.71 2.06
N ASP A 6 -1.55 12.49 1.28
CA ASP A 6 -2.85 12.99 1.69
C ASP A 6 -4.02 12.24 1.04
N LYS A 7 -5.21 12.50 1.56
CA LYS A 7 -6.44 11.85 1.13
C LYS A 7 -6.68 11.96 -0.38
N GLN A 8 -6.44 13.13 -0.97
CA GLN A 8 -6.61 13.31 -2.42
C GLN A 8 -5.67 12.37 -3.19
N THR A 9 -4.40 12.25 -2.76
CA THR A 9 -3.47 11.30 -3.40
C THR A 9 -3.92 9.85 -3.23
N LEU A 10 -4.39 9.46 -2.04
CA LEU A 10 -4.91 8.11 -1.79
C LEU A 10 -6.13 7.79 -2.66
N ASP A 11 -7.00 8.77 -2.88
CA ASP A 11 -8.19 8.65 -3.73
C ASP A 11 -7.80 8.56 -5.23
N ASP A 12 -6.88 9.43 -5.70
CA ASP A 12 -6.36 9.42 -7.07
C ASP A 12 -5.71 8.07 -7.45
N LEU A 13 -4.95 7.49 -6.53
CA LEU A 13 -4.26 6.19 -6.68
C LEU A 13 -5.14 4.99 -6.31
N ASN A 14 -6.40 5.23 -5.91
CA ASN A 14 -7.37 4.19 -5.58
C ASN A 14 -6.85 3.20 -4.50
N VAL A 15 -6.25 3.74 -3.44
CA VAL A 15 -5.60 2.93 -2.40
C VAL A 15 -6.61 2.16 -1.55
N PHE A 16 -7.69 2.79 -1.07
CA PHE A 16 -8.63 2.24 -0.06
C PHE A 16 -10.10 2.16 -0.51
N ASN A 17 -10.41 2.05 -1.81
CA ASN A 17 -11.79 2.15 -2.33
C ASN A 17 -12.88 1.49 -1.46
N LYS A 18 -14.05 2.15 -1.35
CA LYS A 18 -15.23 1.65 -0.61
C LYS A 18 -15.73 0.28 -1.10
N LYS A 19 -15.47 -0.08 -2.36
CA LYS A 19 -15.67 -1.44 -2.88
C LYS A 19 -14.33 -2.19 -2.77
N ALA A 20 -14.13 -2.89 -1.66
CA ALA A 20 -12.82 -3.39 -1.21
C ALA A 20 -11.99 -4.14 -2.28
N ARG A 21 -12.62 -4.87 -3.21
CA ARG A 21 -11.90 -5.74 -4.17
C ARG A 21 -11.16 -5.01 -5.29
N ASP A 22 -11.58 -3.80 -5.66
CA ASP A 22 -11.01 -3.07 -6.79
C ASP A 22 -10.04 -1.97 -6.32
N SER A 23 -9.22 -2.24 -5.30
CA SER A 23 -8.30 -1.25 -4.71
C SER A 23 -6.90 -1.83 -4.50
N VAL A 24 -5.90 -0.96 -4.36
CA VAL A 24 -4.53 -1.40 -4.06
C VAL A 24 -4.46 -2.13 -2.72
N PHE A 25 -5.14 -1.63 -1.68
CA PHE A 25 -5.25 -2.33 -0.40
C PHE A 25 -5.93 -3.70 -0.55
N GLY A 26 -7.03 -3.76 -1.31
CA GLY A 26 -7.76 -5.02 -1.57
C GLY A 26 -6.92 -6.08 -2.29
N LEU A 27 -5.98 -5.67 -3.13
CA LEU A 27 -5.04 -6.58 -3.78
C LEU A 27 -4.17 -7.33 -2.75
N PHE A 28 -3.71 -6.62 -1.71
CA PHE A 28 -2.81 -7.13 -0.68
C PHE A 28 -3.50 -7.69 0.56
N ASN A 29 -4.73 -7.26 0.87
CA ASN A 29 -5.45 -7.72 2.05
C ASN A 29 -5.98 -9.16 1.86
N ARG A 30 -5.07 -10.11 2.05
CA ARG A 30 -5.29 -11.56 2.02
C ARG A 30 -4.82 -12.21 3.32
N THR A 31 -4.80 -11.43 4.40
CA THR A 31 -4.43 -11.87 5.73
C THR A 31 -5.48 -12.84 6.26
N ARG A 32 -5.05 -13.75 7.12
CA ARG A 32 -5.90 -14.75 7.76
C ARG A 32 -6.52 -14.27 9.07
N THR A 33 -5.88 -13.30 9.69
CA THR A 33 -6.26 -12.74 11.00
C THR A 33 -6.78 -11.31 10.85
N ARG A 34 -7.69 -10.92 11.75
CA ARG A 34 -8.17 -9.55 11.84
C ARG A 34 -7.04 -8.60 12.24
N GLY A 35 -6.23 -8.96 13.23
CA GLY A 35 -5.06 -8.16 13.63
C GLY A 35 -4.05 -7.97 12.51
N GLY A 36 -3.84 -8.98 11.65
CA GLY A 36 -3.04 -8.86 10.43
C GLY A 36 -3.62 -7.83 9.46
N ALA A 37 -4.93 -7.86 9.21
CA ALA A 37 -5.60 -6.89 8.35
C ALA A 37 -5.48 -5.45 8.90
N GLU A 38 -5.59 -5.29 10.22
CA GLU A 38 -5.42 -4.00 10.90
C GLU A 38 -3.98 -3.49 10.78
N ILE A 39 -2.97 -4.34 11.01
CA ILE A 39 -1.55 -3.97 10.80
C ILE A 39 -1.30 -3.57 9.34
N LEU A 40 -1.83 -4.34 8.38
CA LEU A 40 -1.71 -4.02 6.96
C LEU A 40 -2.31 -2.65 6.64
N GLU A 41 -3.52 -2.37 7.15
CA GLU A 41 -4.16 -1.08 6.97
C GLU A 41 -3.32 0.06 7.54
N GLN A 42 -2.74 -0.13 8.73
CA GLN A 42 -1.82 0.85 9.34
C GLN A 42 -0.58 1.08 8.45
N MET A 43 0.01 0.02 7.88
CA MET A 43 1.14 0.16 6.96
C MET A 43 0.78 0.98 5.71
N PHE A 44 -0.42 0.80 5.16
CA PHE A 44 -0.92 1.61 4.04
C PHE A 44 -1.21 3.06 4.45
N ARG A 45 -1.69 3.31 5.66
CA ARG A 45 -1.95 4.67 6.16
C ARG A 45 -0.68 5.44 6.46
N TYR A 46 0.39 4.73 6.85
CA TYR A 46 1.65 5.34 7.30
C TYR A 46 2.87 4.68 6.64
N PRO A 47 3.11 4.91 5.34
CA PRO A 47 4.34 4.43 4.69
C PRO A 47 5.60 5.08 5.29
N SER A 48 6.75 4.44 5.06
CA SER A 48 8.03 4.84 5.66
C SER A 48 8.82 5.76 4.74
N SER A 49 9.56 6.72 5.32
CA SER A 49 10.63 7.45 4.64
C SER A 49 12.01 7.06 5.19
N ASP A 50 12.16 5.81 5.61
CA ASP A 50 13.41 5.23 6.11
C ASP A 50 13.84 4.06 5.20
N ALA A 51 14.95 4.24 4.49
CA ALA A 51 15.49 3.25 3.55
C ALA A 51 15.83 1.91 4.22
N GLY A 52 16.35 1.95 5.46
CA GLY A 52 16.70 0.77 6.22
C GLY A 52 15.47 -0.06 6.57
N LEU A 53 14.43 0.59 7.11
CA LEU A 53 13.17 -0.09 7.43
C LEU A 53 12.46 -0.64 6.18
N ILE A 54 12.49 0.10 5.07
CA ILE A 54 11.91 -0.33 3.80
C ILE A 54 12.62 -1.59 3.26
N ASN A 55 13.95 -1.53 3.17
CA ASN A 55 14.74 -2.64 2.63
C ASN A 55 14.69 -3.86 3.56
N GLN A 56 14.80 -3.68 4.88
CA GLN A 56 14.66 -4.77 5.85
C GLN A 56 13.31 -5.48 5.70
N ARG A 57 12.21 -4.73 5.59
CA ARG A 57 10.88 -5.32 5.39
C ARG A 57 10.79 -6.07 4.05
N SER A 58 11.32 -5.48 2.98
CA SER A 58 11.35 -6.11 1.67
C SER A 58 12.11 -7.44 1.70
N GLU A 59 13.25 -7.48 2.39
CA GLU A 59 14.07 -8.68 2.58
C GLU A 59 13.35 -9.77 3.38
N VAL A 60 12.64 -9.40 4.46
CA VAL A 60 11.83 -10.34 5.25
C VAL A 60 10.72 -10.97 4.40
N ILE A 61 9.96 -10.16 3.66
CA ILE A 61 8.87 -10.66 2.83
C ILE A 61 9.42 -11.51 1.68
N LEU A 62 10.53 -11.10 1.05
CA LEU A 62 11.20 -11.86 0.00
C LEU A 62 11.71 -13.21 0.51
N TYR A 63 12.26 -13.27 1.72
CA TYR A 63 12.66 -14.52 2.37
C TYR A 63 11.47 -15.47 2.53
N PHE A 64 10.34 -14.97 3.02
CA PHE A 64 9.13 -15.79 3.18
C PHE A 64 8.50 -16.20 1.83
N LYS A 65 8.65 -15.39 0.79
CA LYS A 65 8.28 -15.75 -0.58
C LYS A 65 9.10 -16.96 -1.06
N HIS A 66 10.41 -16.97 -0.81
CA HIS A 66 11.29 -18.06 -1.27
C HIS A 66 11.19 -19.35 -0.46
N THR A 67 10.87 -19.24 0.83
CA THR A 67 10.72 -20.41 1.71
C THR A 67 9.33 -21.04 1.66
N GLU A 68 8.37 -20.37 1.02
CA GLU A 68 6.96 -20.82 0.91
C GLU A 68 6.35 -21.21 2.26
N LEU A 69 6.70 -20.47 3.32
CA LEU A 69 6.25 -20.76 4.67
C LEU A 69 4.72 -20.66 4.75
N ALA A 70 4.07 -21.75 5.17
CA ALA A 70 2.65 -21.72 5.50
C ALA A 70 2.43 -20.99 6.84
N PHE A 71 1.32 -20.25 6.95
CA PHE A 71 0.93 -19.62 8.21
C PHE A 71 0.80 -20.70 9.31
N PRO A 72 1.61 -20.63 10.40
CA PRO A 72 1.77 -21.76 11.32
C PRO A 72 0.70 -21.83 12.41
N PHE A 73 -0.24 -20.87 12.43
CA PHE A 73 -1.25 -20.75 13.48
C PHE A 73 -2.65 -21.04 12.94
N ARG A 74 -3.57 -21.48 13.82
CA ARG A 74 -4.98 -21.62 13.47
C ARG A 74 -5.71 -20.29 13.66
N GLU A 75 -6.54 -19.93 12.69
CA GLU A 75 -7.29 -18.67 12.67
C GLU A 75 -8.23 -18.52 13.88
N GLU A 76 -8.87 -19.61 14.29
CA GLU A 76 -9.81 -19.67 15.41
C GLU A 76 -9.19 -19.29 16.76
N TRP A 77 -7.86 -19.39 16.91
CA TRP A 77 -7.19 -19.06 18.17
C TRP A 77 -7.20 -17.57 18.48
N PHE A 78 -7.10 -16.71 17.46
CA PHE A 78 -6.85 -15.28 17.66
C PHE A 78 -8.02 -14.58 18.35
N ASP A 79 -9.24 -14.75 17.83
CA ASP A 79 -10.45 -14.16 18.42
C ASP A 79 -10.71 -14.70 19.84
N LEU A 80 -10.44 -16.00 20.06
CA LEU A 80 -10.58 -16.62 21.38
C LEU A 80 -9.59 -16.04 22.40
N ILE A 81 -8.32 -15.86 22.00
CA ILE A 81 -7.29 -15.31 22.87
C ILE A 81 -7.55 -13.84 23.16
N GLU A 82 -7.90 -13.03 22.16
CA GLU A 82 -8.21 -11.61 22.36
C GLU A 82 -9.39 -11.43 23.32
N HIS A 83 -10.49 -12.15 23.08
CA HIS A 83 -11.63 -12.16 23.99
C HIS A 83 -11.21 -12.56 25.41
N TYR A 84 -10.45 -13.66 25.54
CA TYR A 84 -9.96 -14.15 26.82
C TYR A 84 -9.10 -13.12 27.58
N LEU A 85 -8.16 -12.45 26.90
CA LEU A 85 -7.26 -11.48 27.52
C LEU A 85 -7.98 -10.18 27.89
N ASP A 86 -9.00 -9.77 27.14
CA ASP A 86 -9.74 -8.52 27.39
C ASP A 86 -10.72 -8.63 28.57
N HIS A 87 -11.22 -9.84 28.87
CA HIS A 87 -12.00 -10.13 30.06
C HIS A 87 -11.11 -10.29 31.31
N ALA A 88 -10.29 -9.29 31.65
CA ALA A 88 -9.37 -9.33 32.79
C ALA A 88 -9.91 -8.67 34.07
N ASP A 89 -11.23 -8.69 34.28
CA ASP A 89 -11.83 -8.25 35.56
C ASP A 89 -11.47 -9.27 36.65
N GLU A 90 -10.99 -8.82 37.81
CA GLU A 90 -10.65 -9.69 38.96
C GLU A 90 -11.84 -10.57 39.39
N ARG A 91 -13.08 -10.12 39.15
CA ARG A 91 -14.31 -10.91 39.42
C ARG A 91 -14.48 -12.13 38.52
N SER A 92 -13.77 -12.18 37.40
CA SER A 92 -13.77 -13.30 36.45
C SER A 92 -12.61 -14.28 36.68
N LYS A 93 -11.81 -14.06 37.73
CA LYS A 93 -10.68 -14.91 38.09
C LYS A 93 -11.18 -16.24 38.64
N LEU A 94 -10.66 -17.36 38.14
CA LEU A 94 -10.94 -18.66 38.74
C LEU A 94 -10.25 -18.74 40.10
N SER A 95 -11.01 -18.90 41.18
CA SER A 95 -10.47 -19.13 42.53
C SER A 95 -10.09 -20.61 42.69
N GLY A 96 -8.89 -20.88 43.20
CA GLY A 96 -8.43 -22.23 43.56
C GLY A 96 -9.08 -22.79 44.83
N GLU A 97 -9.80 -21.98 45.60
CA GLU A 97 -10.35 -22.34 46.92
C GLU A 97 -11.82 -22.80 46.91
N ASP A 98 -12.42 -23.07 45.75
CA ASP A 98 -13.82 -23.50 45.68
C ASP A 98 -13.99 -24.98 46.09
N ASN A 99 -14.32 -25.15 47.37
CA ASN A 99 -14.79 -26.39 47.99
C ASN A 99 -15.77 -27.15 47.08
N LYS A 100 -15.68 -28.49 47.06
CA LYS A 100 -16.56 -29.38 46.27
C LYS A 100 -18.07 -29.07 46.43
N LEU A 101 -18.47 -28.53 47.58
CA LEU A 101 -19.84 -28.08 47.89
C LEU A 101 -20.22 -26.74 47.23
N GLY A 102 -19.30 -25.78 47.13
CA GLY A 102 -19.51 -24.52 46.40
C GLY A 102 -19.66 -24.77 44.89
N ARG A 103 -18.94 -25.76 44.35
CA ARG A 103 -19.06 -26.19 42.95
C ARG A 103 -20.42 -26.79 42.58
N ALA A 104 -21.02 -27.59 43.47
CA ALA A 104 -22.37 -28.11 43.25
C ALA A 104 -23.42 -26.99 43.21
N LEU A 105 -23.20 -25.92 43.99
CA LEU A 105 -24.05 -24.71 43.99
C LEU A 105 -23.80 -23.83 42.75
N ASN A 106 -22.54 -23.65 42.34
CA ASN A 106 -22.14 -22.86 41.17
C ASN A 106 -22.53 -23.53 39.83
N GLN A 107 -22.61 -24.86 39.78
CA GLN A 107 -23.13 -25.60 38.61
C GLN A 107 -24.60 -25.29 38.29
N LEU A 108 -25.38 -24.79 39.25
CA LEU A 108 -26.76 -24.34 39.04
C LEU A 108 -26.86 -22.89 38.54
N ILE A 109 -25.77 -22.11 38.56
CA ILE A 109 -25.76 -20.66 38.33
C ILE A 109 -24.66 -20.30 37.32
N GLY A 110 -24.77 -20.69 36.05
CA GLY A 110 -23.97 -20.14 34.94
C GLY A 110 -22.43 -20.32 34.97
N ALA A 111 -21.84 -20.82 36.06
CA ALA A 111 -20.38 -20.92 36.26
C ALA A 111 -19.72 -21.93 35.32
N ASP A 112 -20.49 -22.91 34.82
CA ASP A 112 -20.01 -23.92 33.86
C ASP A 112 -19.80 -23.31 32.46
N ALA A 113 -20.50 -22.22 32.11
CA ALA A 113 -20.28 -21.51 30.85
C ALA A 113 -19.02 -20.64 30.90
N GLN A 114 -18.86 -19.85 31.98
CA GLN A 114 -17.66 -19.02 32.18
C GLN A 114 -16.39 -19.86 32.29
N TYR A 115 -16.42 -20.97 33.03
CA TYR A 115 -15.29 -21.89 33.08
C TYR A 115 -14.93 -22.44 31.70
N LYS A 116 -15.93 -22.86 30.89
CA LYS A 116 -15.68 -23.36 29.53
C LYS A 116 -15.06 -22.30 28.62
N GLU A 117 -15.45 -21.05 28.75
CA GLU A 117 -14.86 -19.93 28.00
C GLU A 117 -13.40 -19.70 28.40
N ILE A 118 -13.10 -19.64 29.71
CA ILE A 118 -11.74 -19.49 30.22
C ILE A 118 -10.86 -20.68 29.81
N ALA A 119 -11.37 -21.91 29.95
CA ALA A 119 -10.64 -23.11 29.56
C ALA A 119 -10.32 -23.13 28.05
N LYS A 120 -11.23 -22.66 27.19
CA LYS A 120 -10.97 -22.48 25.75
C LYS A 120 -9.89 -21.43 25.50
N GLY A 121 -9.95 -20.28 26.19
CA GLY A 121 -8.96 -19.21 26.09
C GLY A 121 -7.56 -19.67 26.50
N VAL A 122 -7.44 -20.32 27.67
CA VAL A 122 -6.20 -20.92 28.16
C VAL A 122 -5.67 -21.94 27.14
N GLY A 123 -6.52 -22.84 26.66
CA GLY A 123 -6.15 -23.83 25.64
C GLY A 123 -5.61 -23.19 24.36
N ALA A 124 -6.28 -22.15 23.85
CA ALA A 124 -5.83 -21.43 22.66
C ALA A 124 -4.48 -20.74 22.87
N VAL A 125 -4.23 -20.13 24.03
CA VAL A 125 -2.92 -19.54 24.36
C VAL A 125 -1.83 -20.61 24.42
N VAL A 126 -2.11 -21.75 25.06
CA VAL A 126 -1.16 -22.88 25.11
C VAL A 126 -0.81 -23.38 23.72
N ASP A 127 -1.82 -23.57 22.86
CA ASP A 127 -1.63 -24.01 21.48
C ASP A 127 -0.81 -22.98 20.69
N LEU A 128 -1.07 -21.68 20.88
CA LEU A 128 -0.28 -20.60 20.30
C LEU A 128 1.19 -20.67 20.73
N LEU A 129 1.46 -20.85 22.03
CA LEU A 129 2.82 -20.99 22.56
C LEU A 129 3.54 -22.21 21.95
N SER A 130 2.84 -23.33 21.82
CA SER A 130 3.37 -24.54 21.19
C SER A 130 3.70 -24.31 19.71
N ALA A 131 2.79 -23.68 18.97
CA ALA A 131 2.99 -23.34 17.57
C ALA A 131 4.17 -22.38 17.37
N PHE A 132 4.37 -21.40 18.25
CA PHE A 132 5.54 -20.52 18.21
C PHE A 132 6.85 -21.28 18.45
N ARG A 133 6.89 -22.24 19.39
CA ARG A 133 8.08 -23.07 19.60
C ARG A 133 8.40 -23.94 18.39
N GLN A 134 7.38 -24.53 17.76
CA GLN A 134 7.54 -25.29 16.53
C GLN A 134 8.02 -24.39 15.39
N PHE A 135 7.44 -23.19 15.26
CA PHE A 135 7.87 -22.19 14.29
C PHE A 135 9.36 -21.84 14.48
N LEU A 136 9.80 -21.49 15.69
CA LEU A 136 11.22 -21.21 15.98
C LEU A 136 12.12 -22.41 15.65
N GLY A 137 11.67 -23.63 15.94
CA GLY A 137 12.43 -24.86 15.66
C GLY A 137 12.63 -25.13 14.17
N ASN A 138 11.71 -24.67 13.32
CA ASN A 138 11.76 -24.84 11.87
C ASN A 138 12.53 -23.72 11.15
N MET A 139 12.81 -22.60 11.82
CA MET A 139 13.49 -21.45 11.20
C MET A 139 15.01 -21.66 11.16
N SER A 140 15.64 -21.14 10.10
CA SER A 140 17.11 -21.20 9.96
C SER A 140 17.79 -20.42 11.07
N ARG A 141 18.90 -20.97 11.59
CA ARG A 141 19.73 -20.35 12.65
C ARG A 141 20.83 -19.44 12.10
N ASP A 142 20.72 -19.02 10.84
CA ASP A 142 21.67 -18.07 10.25
C ASP A 142 21.60 -16.72 10.96
N PRO A 143 22.69 -16.20 11.54
CA PRO A 143 22.71 -14.86 12.14
C PRO A 143 22.32 -13.73 11.18
N LYS A 144 22.42 -13.96 9.86
CA LYS A 144 22.00 -13.02 8.81
C LYS A 144 20.55 -13.19 8.38
N HIS A 145 19.75 -13.99 9.10
CA HIS A 145 18.33 -14.14 8.82
C HIS A 145 17.62 -12.77 8.87
N PRO A 146 16.89 -12.35 7.82
CA PRO A 146 16.32 -11.00 7.76
C PRO A 146 15.28 -10.74 8.88
N TYR A 147 14.63 -11.81 9.36
CA TYR A 147 13.68 -11.81 10.49
C TYR A 147 14.31 -12.16 11.86
N GLN A 148 15.63 -12.10 12.01
CA GLN A 148 16.32 -12.58 13.23
C GLN A 148 15.92 -11.80 14.49
N GLN A 149 15.66 -10.49 14.36
CA GLN A 149 15.30 -9.65 15.50
C GLN A 149 13.99 -10.11 16.14
N GLU A 150 12.99 -10.40 15.31
CA GLU A 150 11.69 -10.91 15.73
C GLU A 150 11.82 -12.33 16.29
N LEU A 151 12.60 -13.21 15.65
CA LEU A 151 12.85 -14.56 16.17
C LEU A 151 13.46 -14.53 17.58
N ASN A 152 14.43 -13.65 17.83
CA ASN A 152 15.05 -13.47 19.15
C ASN A 152 14.04 -12.95 20.18
N ALA A 153 13.22 -11.97 19.81
CA ALA A 153 12.21 -11.41 20.70
C ALA A 153 11.13 -12.44 21.07
N ILE A 154 10.69 -13.25 20.10
CA ILE A 154 9.76 -14.37 20.33
C ILE A 154 10.41 -15.39 21.27
N ALA A 155 11.65 -15.82 21.00
CA ALA A 155 12.37 -16.79 21.82
C ALA A 155 12.49 -16.31 23.28
N GLN A 156 12.88 -15.05 23.50
CA GLN A 156 13.00 -14.46 24.83
C GLN A 156 11.68 -14.50 25.61
N ILE A 157 10.54 -14.27 24.96
CA ILE A 157 9.23 -14.39 25.61
C ILE A 157 8.95 -15.84 26.01
N LEU A 158 9.15 -16.78 25.08
CA LEU A 158 8.88 -18.21 25.29
C LEU A 158 9.80 -18.85 26.34
N GLU A 159 10.98 -18.29 26.55
CA GLU A 159 11.97 -18.73 27.54
C GLU A 159 11.69 -18.23 28.96
N SER A 160 10.69 -17.38 29.16
CA SER A 160 10.31 -16.96 30.50
C SER A 160 9.92 -18.17 31.37
N PRO A 161 10.39 -18.26 32.64
CA PRO A 161 10.20 -19.45 33.48
C PRO A 161 8.73 -19.87 33.63
N THR A 162 7.82 -18.89 33.68
CA THR A 162 6.38 -19.11 33.78
C THR A 162 5.79 -19.76 32.52
N LEU A 163 6.14 -19.26 31.33
CA LEU A 163 5.62 -19.79 30.06
C LEU A 163 6.28 -21.11 29.65
N GLN A 164 7.55 -21.33 30.03
CA GLN A 164 8.20 -22.64 29.86
C GLN A 164 7.46 -23.73 30.63
N ARG A 165 7.14 -23.48 31.90
CA ARG A 165 6.43 -24.44 32.76
C ARG A 165 5.08 -24.84 32.18
N ILE A 166 4.27 -23.87 31.73
CA ILE A 166 2.98 -24.14 31.08
C ILE A 166 3.17 -24.99 29.82
N GLY A 167 4.21 -24.71 29.04
CA GLY A 167 4.55 -25.47 27.84
C GLY A 167 4.82 -26.95 28.10
N THR A 168 5.61 -27.25 29.14
CA THR A 168 5.88 -28.64 29.53
C THR A 168 4.66 -29.35 30.08
N GLU A 169 3.83 -28.66 30.86
CA GLU A 169 2.61 -29.23 31.42
C GLU A 169 1.55 -29.51 30.35
N ALA A 170 1.50 -28.69 29.30
CA ALA A 170 0.59 -28.85 28.16
C ALA A 170 0.80 -30.12 27.34
N ALA A 171 2.06 -30.56 27.20
CA ALA A 171 2.38 -31.80 26.50
C ALA A 171 1.76 -33.05 27.16
N THR A 172 1.28 -32.94 28.41
CA THR A 172 0.78 -34.08 29.21
C THR A 172 -0.73 -34.34 29.10
N GLY A 173 -1.50 -33.52 28.37
CA GLY A 173 -2.92 -33.75 28.06
C GLY A 173 -3.90 -32.76 28.70
N LYS A 174 -5.21 -33.09 28.70
CA LYS A 174 -6.30 -32.20 29.14
C LYS A 174 -6.17 -31.81 30.62
N TYR A 175 -6.36 -30.53 30.90
CA TYR A 175 -6.28 -29.95 32.24
C TYR A 175 -7.55 -30.17 33.05
N ASN A 176 -7.38 -30.44 34.34
CA ASN A 176 -8.47 -30.34 35.30
C ASN A 176 -8.72 -28.86 35.66
N TYR A 177 -9.79 -28.59 36.42
CA TYR A 177 -10.16 -27.24 36.82
C TYR A 177 -9.02 -26.49 37.52
N GLU A 178 -8.34 -27.14 38.45
CA GLU A 178 -7.25 -26.57 39.24
C GLU A 178 -6.08 -26.12 38.37
N LYS A 179 -5.59 -26.98 37.46
CA LYS A 179 -4.56 -26.59 36.50
C LYS A 179 -5.00 -25.48 35.55
N THR A 180 -6.27 -25.48 35.14
CA THR A 180 -6.82 -24.42 34.28
C THR A 180 -6.83 -23.08 35.01
N ALA A 181 -7.18 -23.07 36.31
CA ALA A 181 -7.13 -21.87 37.14
C ALA A 181 -5.70 -21.35 37.34
N ASP A 182 -4.74 -22.25 37.59
CA ASP A 182 -3.32 -21.90 37.71
C ASP A 182 -2.79 -21.28 36.42
N HIS A 183 -3.08 -21.90 35.27
CA HIS A 183 -2.69 -21.37 33.96
C HIS A 183 -3.38 -20.04 33.66
N ASP A 184 -4.67 -19.91 33.99
CA ASP A 184 -5.39 -18.66 33.81
C ASP A 184 -4.74 -17.50 34.57
N GLN A 185 -4.38 -17.74 35.83
CA GLN A 185 -3.71 -16.75 36.66
C GLN A 185 -2.37 -16.31 36.04
N VAL A 186 -1.57 -17.25 35.54
CA VAL A 186 -0.27 -16.93 34.94
C VAL A 186 -0.43 -16.21 33.59
N LEU A 187 -1.31 -16.71 32.72
CA LEU A 187 -1.44 -16.21 31.36
C LEU A 187 -2.16 -14.85 31.33
N ARG A 188 -3.38 -14.76 31.87
CA ARG A 188 -4.24 -13.56 31.73
C ARG A 188 -3.87 -12.41 32.66
N PHE A 189 -3.23 -12.69 33.80
CA PHE A 189 -2.93 -11.65 34.80
C PHE A 189 -1.43 -11.35 34.91
N HIS A 190 -0.54 -12.34 34.83
CA HIS A 190 0.90 -12.10 34.96
C HIS A 190 1.62 -11.92 33.61
N ASN A 191 1.15 -12.58 32.54
CA ASN A 191 1.83 -12.60 31.24
C ASN A 191 1.01 -12.04 30.07
N LYS A 192 -0.06 -11.29 30.36
CA LYS A 192 -0.97 -10.71 29.36
C LYS A 192 -0.24 -9.91 28.28
N GLU A 193 0.68 -9.04 28.67
CA GLU A 193 1.42 -8.19 27.74
C GLU A 193 2.40 -8.99 26.88
N GLN A 194 3.00 -10.05 27.42
CA GLN A 194 3.84 -10.98 26.67
C GLN A 194 3.02 -11.75 25.62
N ILE A 195 1.81 -12.20 25.98
CA ILE A 195 0.91 -12.90 25.04
C ILE A 195 0.44 -11.93 23.95
N ARG A 196 0.07 -10.69 24.30
CA ARG A 196 -0.27 -9.65 23.30
C ARG A 196 0.89 -9.36 22.35
N LYS A 197 2.13 -9.34 22.84
CA LYS A 197 3.32 -9.22 21.98
C LYS A 197 3.44 -10.42 21.02
N LEU A 198 3.23 -11.65 21.49
CA LEU A 198 3.20 -12.82 20.63
C LEU A 198 2.10 -12.75 19.57
N LEU A 199 0.89 -12.31 19.92
CA LEU A 199 -0.17 -12.06 18.93
C LEU A 199 0.29 -11.04 17.88
N SER A 200 0.92 -9.94 18.29
CA SER A 200 1.41 -8.92 17.36
C SER A 200 2.46 -9.48 16.38
N PHE A 201 3.35 -10.37 16.83
CA PHE A 201 4.29 -11.06 15.94
C PHE A 201 3.57 -11.99 14.96
N ALA A 202 2.56 -12.73 15.41
CA ALA A 202 1.76 -13.58 14.52
C ALA A 202 0.99 -12.75 13.47
N TYR A 203 0.43 -11.60 13.85
CA TYR A 203 -0.24 -10.68 12.94
C TYR A 203 0.72 -10.07 11.91
N GLN A 204 1.92 -9.67 12.34
CA GLN A 204 2.95 -9.17 11.43
C GLN A 204 3.43 -10.26 10.46
N LEU A 205 3.60 -11.49 10.94
CA LEU A 205 3.94 -12.64 10.10
C LEU A 205 2.83 -12.92 9.08
N ASP A 206 1.56 -12.88 9.48
CA ASP A 206 0.41 -13.02 8.58
C ASP A 206 0.45 -12.01 7.43
N VAL A 207 0.73 -10.74 7.74
CA VAL A 207 0.93 -9.69 6.72
C VAL A 207 2.06 -10.05 5.76
N TYR A 208 3.22 -10.46 6.27
CA TYR A 208 4.37 -10.80 5.43
C TYR A 208 4.09 -11.98 4.51
N LEU A 209 3.41 -13.02 5.02
CA LEU A 209 3.04 -14.18 4.23
C LEU A 209 1.96 -13.84 3.18
N ALA A 210 0.98 -13.01 3.53
CA ALA A 210 -0.04 -12.54 2.59
C ALA A 210 0.58 -11.73 1.44
N VAL A 211 1.47 -10.80 1.75
CA VAL A 211 2.18 -9.96 0.76
C VAL A 211 3.12 -10.80 -0.10
N ALA A 212 3.86 -11.74 0.49
CA ALA A 212 4.74 -12.67 -0.23
C ALA A 212 3.95 -13.50 -1.26
N LYS A 213 2.78 -14.01 -0.87
CA LYS A 213 1.88 -14.76 -1.75
C LYS A 213 1.35 -13.90 -2.90
N VAL A 214 0.97 -12.65 -2.64
CA VAL A 214 0.55 -11.71 -3.69
C VAL A 214 1.70 -11.42 -4.66
N ALA A 215 2.91 -11.21 -4.13
CA ALA A 215 4.10 -10.99 -4.93
C ALA A 215 4.33 -12.13 -5.94
N ASP A 216 4.21 -13.36 -5.47
CA ASP A 216 4.44 -14.55 -6.29
C ASP A 216 3.37 -14.73 -7.36
N GLN A 217 2.09 -14.66 -6.96
CA GLN A 217 0.97 -14.84 -7.89
C GLN A 217 0.87 -13.77 -8.97
N GLN A 218 1.31 -12.55 -8.68
CA GLN A 218 1.25 -11.43 -9.61
C GLN A 218 2.58 -11.17 -10.35
N GLY A 219 3.63 -11.93 -10.04
CA GLY A 219 4.96 -11.72 -10.60
C GLY A 219 5.57 -10.37 -10.23
N PHE A 220 5.21 -9.80 -9.08
CA PHE A 220 5.72 -8.50 -8.63
C PHE A 220 7.15 -8.62 -8.10
N VAL A 221 7.91 -7.53 -8.21
CA VAL A 221 9.31 -7.45 -7.78
C VAL A 221 9.46 -6.52 -6.58
N PHE A 222 10.44 -6.79 -5.71
CA PHE A 222 10.73 -5.94 -4.56
C PHE A 222 11.64 -4.78 -4.98
N PRO A 223 11.19 -3.52 -4.84
CA PRO A 223 12.03 -2.36 -5.13
C PRO A 223 13.20 -2.25 -4.16
N LYS A 224 14.32 -1.71 -4.64
CA LYS A 224 15.45 -1.35 -3.79
C LYS A 224 15.39 0.13 -3.42
N ALA A 225 15.25 0.43 -2.13
CA ALA A 225 15.38 1.80 -1.63
C ALA A 225 16.86 2.20 -1.61
N LEU A 226 17.17 3.30 -2.28
CA LEU A 226 18.53 3.81 -2.40
C LEU A 226 18.96 4.55 -1.12
N ALA A 227 20.28 4.60 -0.90
CA ALA A 227 20.87 5.35 0.20
C ALA A 227 20.57 6.86 0.08
N ALA A 228 20.59 7.55 1.21
CA ALA A 228 20.37 9.00 1.26
C ALA A 228 21.31 9.74 0.30
N GLY A 229 20.78 10.73 -0.42
CA GLY A 229 21.51 11.54 -1.40
C GLY A 229 21.48 11.00 -2.84
N ASN A 230 21.13 9.73 -3.05
CA ASN A 230 20.84 9.24 -4.40
C ASN A 230 19.37 9.51 -4.73
N MET A 231 19.12 10.38 -5.72
CA MET A 231 17.79 10.81 -6.16
C MET A 231 17.33 10.13 -7.45
N GLU A 232 17.97 9.03 -7.85
CA GLU A 232 17.69 8.35 -9.11
C GLU A 232 16.56 7.32 -8.98
N LEU A 233 15.45 7.55 -9.68
CA LEU A 233 14.36 6.59 -9.84
C LEU A 233 14.55 5.83 -11.16
N LYS A 234 14.72 4.51 -11.06
CA LYS A 234 14.81 3.59 -12.20
C LYS A 234 13.69 2.60 -12.12
N VAL A 235 12.87 2.53 -13.16
CA VAL A 235 11.80 1.53 -13.27
C VAL A 235 11.85 0.89 -14.66
N LYS A 236 11.82 -0.44 -14.71
CA LYS A 236 11.73 -1.19 -15.97
C LYS A 236 10.46 -2.01 -16.01
N GLY A 237 9.78 -1.98 -17.15
CA GLY A 237 8.55 -2.71 -17.40
C GLY A 237 7.46 -2.44 -16.37
N LEU A 238 7.26 -1.18 -15.98
CA LEU A 238 6.18 -0.75 -15.09
C LEU A 238 4.83 -0.96 -15.74
N TYR A 239 3.88 -1.54 -15.01
CA TYR A 239 2.49 -1.71 -15.45
C TYR A 239 1.51 -1.43 -14.31
N HIS A 240 0.24 -1.28 -14.63
CA HIS A 240 -0.79 -1.02 -13.62
C HIS A 240 -1.17 -2.34 -12.91
N PRO A 241 -1.10 -2.42 -11.56
CA PRO A 241 -1.29 -3.69 -10.83
C PRO A 241 -2.72 -4.26 -10.91
N LEU A 242 -3.71 -3.44 -11.28
CA LEU A 242 -5.13 -3.85 -11.37
C LEU A 242 -5.64 -3.99 -12.82
N ILE A 243 -4.77 -3.90 -13.83
CA ILE A 243 -5.15 -4.05 -15.24
C ILE A 243 -4.54 -5.34 -15.78
N GLU A 244 -5.39 -6.23 -16.30
CA GLU A 244 -4.95 -7.45 -16.97
C GLU A 244 -4.22 -7.14 -18.28
N ASN A 245 -3.14 -7.89 -18.57
CA ASN A 245 -2.34 -7.75 -19.79
C ASN A 245 -1.85 -6.31 -20.07
N ALA A 246 -1.57 -5.54 -19.01
CA ALA A 246 -1.06 -4.18 -19.14
C ALA A 246 0.34 -4.13 -19.79
N VAL A 247 0.56 -3.14 -20.66
CA VAL A 247 1.82 -2.92 -21.36
C VAL A 247 2.86 -2.32 -20.41
N GLY A 248 4.03 -2.96 -20.33
CA GLY A 248 5.13 -2.54 -19.46
C GLY A 248 5.93 -1.37 -20.04
N ASN A 249 6.21 -0.36 -19.20
CA ASN A 249 6.90 0.86 -19.60
C ASN A 249 8.16 1.14 -18.78
N ASP A 250 9.22 1.61 -19.43
CA ASP A 250 10.49 1.96 -18.78
C ASP A 250 10.53 3.46 -18.48
N LEU A 251 10.97 3.80 -17.26
CA LEU A 251 11.04 5.17 -16.76
C LEU A 251 12.34 5.38 -15.99
N LEU A 252 12.94 6.56 -16.19
CA LEU A 252 14.10 7.04 -15.47
C LEU A 252 13.79 8.46 -15.01
N ALA A 253 14.10 8.82 -13.76
CA ALA A 253 14.06 10.21 -13.28
C ALA A 253 15.17 10.43 -12.26
N GLY A 254 15.62 11.67 -12.11
CA GLY A 254 16.67 12.03 -11.15
C GLY A 254 17.09 13.49 -11.33
N PRO A 255 18.18 13.95 -10.68
CA PRO A 255 18.56 15.38 -10.70
C PRO A 255 18.73 15.96 -12.11
N GLU A 256 19.37 15.21 -13.01
CA GLU A 256 19.59 15.59 -14.41
C GLU A 256 18.31 15.53 -15.26
N LYS A 257 17.25 14.88 -14.76
CA LYS A 257 16.04 14.53 -15.49
C LYS A 257 14.83 14.49 -14.56
N SER A 258 14.63 15.57 -13.81
CA SER A 258 13.73 15.60 -12.64
C SER A 258 12.26 15.71 -13.01
N VAL A 259 11.96 16.19 -14.24
CA VAL A 259 10.61 16.34 -14.74
C VAL A 259 10.37 15.39 -15.91
N ILE A 260 9.30 14.62 -15.85
CA ILE A 260 8.75 13.84 -16.96
C ILE A 260 7.52 14.59 -17.47
N PHE A 261 7.64 15.15 -18.67
CA PHE A 261 6.58 15.89 -19.33
C PHE A 261 5.89 14.97 -20.34
N LEU A 262 4.64 14.59 -20.04
CA LEU A 262 3.84 13.62 -20.78
C LEU A 262 2.85 14.30 -21.73
N THR A 263 2.89 13.91 -23.00
CA THR A 263 1.90 14.34 -24.00
C THR A 263 1.26 13.14 -24.70
N GLY A 264 0.19 13.38 -25.46
CA GLY A 264 -0.58 12.33 -26.15
C GLY A 264 -2.09 12.47 -25.96
N ALA A 265 -2.87 11.67 -26.69
CA ALA A 265 -4.33 11.65 -26.57
C ALA A 265 -4.79 11.19 -25.16
N ASN A 266 -5.99 11.59 -24.72
CA ASN A 266 -6.54 11.21 -23.40
C ASN A 266 -6.65 9.70 -23.25
N MET A 267 -7.10 9.03 -24.32
CA MET A 267 -7.30 7.58 -24.36
C MET A 267 -6.01 6.78 -24.56
N ALA A 268 -4.86 7.44 -24.76
CA ALA A 268 -3.58 6.76 -24.98
C ALA A 268 -2.96 6.15 -23.71
N GLY A 269 -3.56 6.37 -22.52
CA GLY A 269 -3.15 5.74 -21.27
C GLY A 269 -2.26 6.58 -20.35
N LYS A 270 -2.15 7.90 -20.56
CA LYS A 270 -1.32 8.81 -19.73
C LYS A 270 -1.65 8.70 -18.25
N SER A 271 -2.92 8.85 -17.88
CA SER A 271 -3.37 8.79 -16.48
C SER A 271 -3.12 7.41 -15.88
N THR A 272 -3.28 6.33 -16.66
CA THR A 272 -2.95 4.96 -16.24
C THR A 272 -1.47 4.79 -15.92
N LEU A 273 -0.57 5.30 -16.77
CA LEU A 273 0.87 5.27 -16.53
C LEU A 273 1.24 6.04 -15.26
N MET A 274 0.68 7.26 -15.11
CA MET A 274 0.92 8.09 -13.92
C MET A 274 0.43 7.42 -12.63
N LYS A 275 -0.78 6.84 -12.64
CA LYS A 275 -1.28 6.04 -11.50
C LYS A 275 -0.39 4.85 -11.21
N SER A 276 0.04 4.11 -12.23
CA SER A 276 0.94 2.96 -12.06
C SER A 276 2.23 3.37 -11.36
N LEU A 277 2.83 4.49 -11.77
CA LEU A 277 4.07 4.99 -11.18
C LEU A 277 3.85 5.49 -9.74
N GLY A 278 2.75 6.22 -9.50
CA GLY A 278 2.38 6.66 -8.14
C GLY A 278 2.15 5.49 -7.19
N ILE A 279 1.43 4.47 -7.63
CA ILE A 279 1.19 3.24 -6.85
C ILE A 279 2.50 2.50 -6.58
N ALA A 280 3.38 2.37 -7.59
CA ALA A 280 4.68 1.73 -7.42
C ALA A 280 5.55 2.48 -6.39
N VAL A 281 5.64 3.81 -6.46
CA VAL A 281 6.39 4.62 -5.48
C VAL A 281 5.78 4.49 -4.08
N PHE A 282 4.45 4.50 -3.97
CA PHE A 282 3.74 4.34 -2.70
C PHE A 282 4.02 2.97 -2.05
N LEU A 283 3.86 1.87 -2.80
CA LEU A 283 4.14 0.51 -2.32
C LEU A 283 5.63 0.32 -2.02
N ALA A 284 6.52 0.93 -2.79
CA ALA A 284 7.96 0.90 -2.53
C ALA A 284 8.31 1.52 -1.17
N HIS A 285 7.70 2.65 -0.78
CA HIS A 285 7.86 3.25 0.55
C HIS A 285 7.22 2.42 1.68
N MET A 286 6.37 1.46 1.34
CA MET A 286 5.92 0.44 2.28
C MET A 286 6.86 -0.77 2.36
N GLY A 287 7.91 -0.88 1.54
CA GLY A 287 8.72 -2.11 1.44
C GLY A 287 7.95 -3.29 0.85
N PHE A 288 6.95 -3.00 0.00
CA PHE A 288 6.09 -3.98 -0.64
C PHE A 288 6.53 -4.21 -2.09
N PRO A 289 6.17 -5.36 -2.68
CA PRO A 289 6.49 -5.63 -4.07
C PRO A 289 5.62 -4.77 -5.01
N VAL A 290 6.15 -4.48 -6.20
CA VAL A 290 5.52 -3.60 -7.19
C VAL A 290 5.34 -4.30 -8.54
N ALA A 291 4.36 -3.81 -9.31
CA ALA A 291 4.07 -4.22 -10.69
C ALA A 291 5.12 -3.65 -11.67
N ALA A 292 6.32 -4.23 -11.66
CA ALA A 292 7.40 -3.89 -12.58
C ALA A 292 8.31 -5.10 -12.81
N LYS A 293 9.22 -5.03 -13.79
CA LYS A 293 10.30 -6.01 -13.96
C LYS A 293 11.51 -5.69 -13.07
N HIS A 294 11.72 -4.42 -12.74
CA HIS A 294 12.79 -3.96 -11.86
C HIS A 294 12.50 -2.54 -11.38
N MET A 295 12.86 -2.23 -10.13
CA MET A 295 12.73 -0.88 -9.57
C MET A 295 13.84 -0.57 -8.56
N GLU A 296 14.50 0.57 -8.72
CA GLU A 296 15.31 1.24 -7.70
C GLU A 296 14.77 2.65 -7.53
N PHE A 297 14.67 3.13 -6.30
CA PHE A 297 14.03 4.41 -6.05
C PHE A 297 14.68 5.18 -4.90
N PRO A 298 14.67 6.52 -4.97
CA PRO A 298 15.12 7.34 -3.87
C PRO A 298 14.02 7.44 -2.81
N VAL A 299 14.40 7.38 -1.54
CA VAL A 299 13.45 7.60 -0.44
C VAL A 299 13.10 9.09 -0.39
N MET A 300 11.81 9.37 -0.55
CA MET A 300 11.23 10.71 -0.57
C MET A 300 10.45 10.99 0.71
N ASP A 301 10.16 12.26 0.96
CA ASP A 301 9.44 12.72 2.13
C ASP A 301 7.91 12.72 1.90
N GLY A 302 7.46 12.63 0.64
CA GLY A 302 6.04 12.50 0.34
C GLY A 302 5.68 12.30 -1.14
N LEU A 303 4.41 11.99 -1.36
CA LEU A 303 3.78 11.79 -2.66
C LEU A 303 2.50 12.62 -2.77
N PHE A 304 2.45 13.46 -3.79
CA PHE A 304 1.29 14.29 -4.10
C PHE A 304 0.81 14.03 -5.52
N SER A 305 -0.49 13.87 -5.72
CA SER A 305 -1.06 13.81 -7.06
C SER A 305 -2.22 14.79 -7.25
N THR A 306 -2.44 15.13 -8.50
CA THR A 306 -3.62 15.83 -8.99
C THR A 306 -4.06 15.13 -10.27
N ILE A 307 -4.84 14.07 -10.15
CA ILE A 307 -5.34 13.32 -11.31
C ILE A 307 -6.84 13.56 -11.52
N ASN A 308 -7.64 13.28 -10.49
CA ASN A 308 -9.09 13.48 -10.53
C ASN A 308 -9.49 14.38 -9.36
N LEU A 309 -9.49 15.70 -9.58
CA LEU A 309 -10.05 16.62 -8.58
C LEU A 309 -11.59 16.55 -8.65
N PRO A 310 -12.27 16.13 -7.58
CA PRO A 310 -13.73 16.15 -7.57
C PRO A 310 -14.23 17.60 -7.56
N ASP A 311 -15.28 17.88 -8.34
CA ASP A 311 -15.98 19.15 -8.26
C ASP A 311 -16.57 19.32 -6.85
N ASN A 312 -16.16 20.38 -6.16
CA ASN A 312 -16.62 20.66 -4.81
C ASN A 312 -17.69 21.76 -4.83
N LEU A 313 -18.85 21.40 -5.39
CA LEU A 313 -20.03 22.29 -5.53
C LEU A 313 -20.46 22.92 -4.20
N SER A 314 -20.21 22.25 -3.07
CA SER A 314 -20.58 22.69 -1.72
C SER A 314 -19.69 23.81 -1.15
N MET A 315 -18.44 23.92 -1.60
CA MET A 315 -17.49 24.97 -1.16
C MET A 315 -17.50 26.19 -2.08
N GLY A 316 -18.23 26.14 -3.20
CA GLY A 316 -18.31 27.25 -4.17
C GLY A 316 -17.02 27.54 -4.93
N TYR A 317 -15.99 26.70 -4.81
CA TYR A 317 -14.75 26.85 -5.57
C TYR A 317 -14.94 26.31 -6.99
N SER A 318 -14.49 27.08 -7.98
CA SER A 318 -14.33 26.57 -9.33
C SER A 318 -13.26 25.46 -9.35
N HIS A 319 -13.39 24.50 -10.26
CA HIS A 319 -12.40 23.44 -10.49
C HIS A 319 -10.97 24.01 -10.60
N PHE A 320 -10.82 25.12 -11.31
CA PHE A 320 -9.55 25.84 -11.44
C PHE A 320 -8.95 26.29 -10.10
N TYR A 321 -9.76 26.86 -9.19
CA TYR A 321 -9.22 27.32 -7.91
C TYR A 321 -8.80 26.15 -7.01
N ALA A 322 -9.49 25.01 -7.09
CA ALA A 322 -9.08 23.78 -6.41
C ALA A 322 -7.71 23.28 -6.91
N GLU A 323 -7.46 23.32 -8.23
CA GLU A 323 -6.14 23.03 -8.82
C GLU A 323 -5.05 23.99 -8.30
N VAL A 324 -5.35 25.29 -8.25
CA VAL A 324 -4.42 26.30 -7.73
C VAL A 324 -4.05 26.03 -6.26
N LEU A 325 -5.03 25.74 -5.41
CA LEU A 325 -4.78 25.40 -4.00
C LEU A 325 -3.95 24.12 -3.87
N ARG A 326 -4.16 23.15 -4.76
CA ARG A 326 -3.38 21.91 -4.80
C ARG A 326 -1.92 22.18 -5.14
N VAL A 327 -1.66 22.97 -6.18
CA VAL A 327 -0.31 23.41 -6.56
C VAL A 327 0.36 24.21 -5.44
N LYS A 328 -0.38 25.14 -4.81
CA LYS A 328 0.11 25.94 -3.68
C LYS A 328 0.59 25.04 -2.54
N LYS A 329 -0.20 24.02 -2.17
CA LYS A 329 0.16 23.07 -1.12
C LYS A 329 1.47 22.35 -1.42
N VAL A 330 1.66 21.88 -2.67
CA VAL A 330 2.93 21.26 -3.10
C VAL A 330 4.08 22.25 -3.00
N ALA A 331 3.89 23.48 -3.48
CA ALA A 331 4.91 24.53 -3.41
C ALA A 331 5.33 24.85 -1.96
N GLU A 332 4.40 24.88 -1.02
CA GLU A 332 4.69 25.08 0.42
C GLU A 332 5.53 23.93 1.00
N GLN A 333 5.26 22.67 0.61
CA GLN A 333 6.09 21.54 1.05
C GLN A 333 7.50 21.60 0.45
N LEU A 334 7.62 21.96 -0.83
CA LEU A 334 8.92 22.14 -1.50
C LEU A 334 9.71 23.31 -0.89
N ALA A 335 9.04 24.38 -0.46
CA ALA A 335 9.68 25.51 0.23
C ALA A 335 10.29 25.10 1.59
N GLN A 336 9.73 24.07 2.24
CA GLN A 336 10.29 23.45 3.44
C GLN A 336 11.43 22.45 3.13
N LYS A 337 11.95 22.44 1.90
CA LYS A 337 13.03 21.55 1.42
C LYS A 337 12.68 20.06 1.49
N LYS A 338 11.39 19.71 1.45
CA LYS A 338 10.96 18.31 1.36
C LYS A 338 11.21 17.79 -0.06
N ARG A 339 11.67 16.56 -0.15
CA ARG A 339 11.87 15.79 -1.39
C ARG A 339 10.57 15.09 -1.73
N LEU A 340 9.96 15.43 -2.85
CA LEU A 340 8.61 14.95 -3.18
C LEU A 340 8.61 14.19 -4.50
N PHE A 341 7.71 13.21 -4.59
CA PHE A 341 7.21 12.71 -5.86
C PHE A 341 5.88 13.40 -6.16
N VAL A 342 5.75 14.05 -7.31
CA VAL A 342 4.56 14.84 -7.62
C VAL A 342 4.00 14.47 -9.00
N ILE A 343 2.70 14.22 -9.07
CA ILE A 343 1.98 13.94 -10.30
C ILE A 343 0.95 15.05 -10.55
N PHE A 344 0.98 15.64 -11.74
CA PHE A 344 -0.03 16.57 -12.21
C PHE A 344 -0.60 16.10 -13.55
N ASP A 345 -1.91 15.82 -13.61
CA ASP A 345 -2.59 15.39 -14.83
C ASP A 345 -3.36 16.55 -15.48
N GLU A 346 -2.80 17.12 -16.54
CA GLU A 346 -3.31 18.26 -17.30
C GLU A 346 -3.68 19.44 -16.38
N LEU A 347 -2.65 20.16 -15.93
CA LEU A 347 -2.84 21.35 -15.10
C LEU A 347 -3.74 22.40 -15.77
N PHE A 348 -4.62 23.00 -14.97
CA PHE A 348 -5.39 24.19 -15.32
C PHE A 348 -6.42 23.99 -16.44
N ARG A 349 -7.09 22.83 -16.50
CA ARG A 349 -8.14 22.58 -17.52
C ARG A 349 -9.31 23.56 -17.41
N GLY A 350 -9.52 24.14 -16.23
CA GLY A 350 -10.67 25.00 -15.93
C GLY A 350 -10.54 26.48 -16.30
N THR A 351 -9.48 26.90 -17.01
CA THR A 351 -9.24 28.32 -17.37
C THR A 351 -9.03 28.51 -18.88
N ASN A 352 -8.81 29.75 -19.32
CA ASN A 352 -8.49 30.08 -20.71
C ASN A 352 -7.21 29.36 -21.15
N VAL A 353 -7.19 28.83 -22.38
CA VAL A 353 -6.04 28.14 -22.97
C VAL A 353 -4.74 28.96 -22.87
N LYS A 354 -4.81 30.29 -23.03
CA LYS A 354 -3.64 31.17 -22.91
C LYS A 354 -3.10 31.19 -21.47
N ASP A 355 -3.99 31.35 -20.48
CA ASP A 355 -3.60 31.35 -19.07
C ASP A 355 -3.08 29.98 -18.63
N ALA A 356 -3.72 28.90 -19.09
CA ALA A 356 -3.28 27.53 -18.83
C ALA A 356 -1.90 27.24 -19.43
N TYR A 357 -1.63 27.74 -20.64
CA TYR A 357 -0.32 27.67 -21.29
C TYR A 357 0.74 28.41 -20.47
N GLU A 358 0.50 29.69 -20.14
CA GLU A 358 1.46 30.52 -19.41
C GLU A 358 1.75 29.93 -18.02
N ALA A 359 0.71 29.47 -17.32
CA ALA A 359 0.83 28.83 -16.01
C ALA A 359 1.60 27.49 -16.09
N THR A 360 1.32 26.66 -17.10
CA THR A 360 2.02 25.38 -17.30
C THR A 360 3.51 25.61 -17.52
N VAL A 361 3.89 26.55 -18.39
CA VAL A 361 5.30 26.88 -18.66
C VAL A 361 5.97 27.41 -17.40
N ALA A 362 5.35 28.38 -16.71
CA ALA A 362 5.92 29.00 -15.52
C ALA A 362 6.14 27.99 -14.38
N LEU A 363 5.14 27.18 -14.07
CA LEU A 363 5.22 26.21 -12.97
C LEU A 363 6.14 25.04 -13.30
N THR A 364 6.10 24.52 -14.52
CA THR A 364 7.00 23.43 -14.93
C THR A 364 8.46 23.90 -14.88
N THR A 365 8.74 25.14 -15.30
CA THR A 365 10.08 25.75 -15.16
C THR A 365 10.49 25.85 -13.69
N ALA A 366 9.58 26.29 -12.80
CA ALA A 366 9.86 26.38 -11.37
C ALA A 366 10.11 25.00 -10.72
N PHE A 367 9.36 23.97 -11.13
CA PHE A 367 9.55 22.59 -10.67
C PHE A 367 10.84 21.97 -11.21
N ALA A 368 11.22 22.26 -12.45
CA ALA A 368 12.50 21.84 -13.02
C ALA A 368 13.68 22.37 -12.19
N GLY A 369 13.56 23.55 -11.56
CA GLY A 369 14.54 24.07 -10.60
C GLY A 369 14.61 23.34 -9.25
N LYS A 370 13.76 22.33 -9.00
CA LYS A 370 13.73 21.51 -7.77
C LYS A 370 14.27 20.11 -8.06
N THR A 371 15.58 20.00 -8.26
CA THR A 371 16.27 18.76 -8.67
C THR A 371 16.24 17.63 -7.64
N ASP A 372 15.93 17.94 -6.38
CA ASP A 372 15.78 16.96 -5.30
C ASP A 372 14.36 16.38 -5.20
N SER A 373 13.54 16.60 -6.23
CA SER A 373 12.16 16.09 -6.32
C SER A 373 11.89 15.61 -7.74
N ILE A 374 10.93 14.71 -7.87
CA ILE A 374 10.54 14.13 -9.16
C ILE A 374 9.13 14.58 -9.49
N PHE A 375 8.94 15.09 -10.71
CA PHE A 375 7.67 15.61 -11.19
C PHE A 375 7.24 14.84 -12.44
N VAL A 376 5.98 14.44 -12.48
CA VAL A 376 5.33 13.88 -13.67
C VAL A 376 4.18 14.79 -14.03
N ILE A 377 4.29 15.45 -15.17
CA ILE A 377 3.33 16.48 -15.59
C ILE A 377 2.78 16.07 -16.94
N SER A 378 1.48 15.84 -17.04
CA SER A 378 0.82 15.66 -18.32
C SER A 378 0.20 16.99 -18.80
N THR A 379 0.08 17.17 -20.12
CA THR A 379 -0.65 18.29 -20.70
C THR A 379 -1.24 17.96 -22.06
N HIS A 380 -2.27 18.73 -22.44
CA HIS A 380 -2.75 18.83 -23.83
C HIS A 380 -2.18 20.01 -24.60
N ILE A 381 -1.47 20.90 -23.93
CA ILE A 381 -0.92 22.11 -24.51
C ILE A 381 0.47 21.79 -25.08
N ILE A 382 0.49 21.29 -26.31
CA ILE A 382 1.71 20.86 -27.01
C ILE A 382 2.72 22.01 -27.13
N GLU A 383 2.22 23.22 -27.34
CA GLU A 383 3.00 24.46 -27.46
C GLU A 383 3.85 24.72 -26.20
N ALA A 384 3.34 24.35 -25.01
CA ALA A 384 4.08 24.52 -23.76
C ALA A 384 5.32 23.61 -23.74
N GLY A 385 5.20 22.41 -24.32
CA GLY A 385 6.31 21.46 -24.43
C GLY A 385 7.46 22.01 -25.26
N ALA A 386 7.18 22.64 -26.41
CA ALA A 386 8.22 23.22 -27.27
C ALA A 386 9.03 24.30 -26.56
N VAL A 387 8.36 25.22 -25.85
CA VAL A 387 9.04 26.29 -25.11
C VAL A 387 9.83 25.74 -23.92
N LEU A 388 9.32 24.72 -23.23
CA LEU A 388 10.03 24.08 -22.12
C LEU A 388 11.28 23.34 -22.60
N GLN A 389 11.25 22.76 -23.79
CA GLN A 389 12.38 22.05 -24.38
C GLN A 389 13.56 22.98 -24.65
N GLU A 390 13.29 24.24 -25.03
CA GLU A 390 14.31 25.27 -25.22
C GLU A 390 14.85 25.83 -23.89
N ARG A 391 14.02 25.87 -22.85
CA ARG A 391 14.34 26.54 -21.56
C ARG A 391 15.00 25.64 -20.52
N CYS A 392 14.69 24.34 -20.51
CA CYS A 392 15.04 23.45 -19.40
C CYS A 392 15.59 22.11 -19.90
N ALA A 393 16.91 21.91 -19.74
CA ALA A 393 17.60 20.70 -20.18
C ALA A 393 17.24 19.44 -19.36
N ASN A 394 16.78 19.62 -18.11
CA ASN A 394 16.45 18.53 -17.20
C ASN A 394 14.99 18.06 -17.27
N ILE A 395 14.24 18.48 -18.31
CA ILE A 395 12.90 17.99 -18.60
C ILE A 395 13.00 16.88 -19.65
N GLN A 396 12.41 15.74 -19.35
CA GLN A 396 12.23 14.65 -20.29
C GLN A 396 10.87 14.74 -20.96
N PHE A 397 10.85 14.87 -22.27
CA PHE A 397 9.62 14.83 -23.06
C PHE A 397 9.32 13.40 -23.46
N ARG A 398 8.14 12.91 -23.09
CA ARG A 398 7.63 11.60 -23.46
C ARG A 398 6.21 11.69 -23.97
N TYR A 399 5.82 10.73 -24.80
CA TYR A 399 4.45 10.64 -25.28
C TYR A 399 4.01 9.19 -25.49
N LEU A 400 2.70 8.98 -25.53
CA LEU A 400 2.08 7.71 -25.87
C LEU A 400 1.49 7.83 -27.29
N PRO A 401 2.09 7.18 -28.31
CA PRO A 401 1.69 7.36 -29.71
C PRO A 401 0.31 6.75 -29.96
N THR A 402 -0.47 7.43 -30.81
CA THR A 402 -1.70 6.88 -31.38
C THR A 402 -1.44 6.54 -32.84
N LEU A 403 -1.54 5.26 -33.20
CA LEU A 403 -1.38 4.82 -34.58
C LEU A 403 -2.75 4.79 -35.27
N MET A 404 -2.77 4.95 -36.59
CA MET A 404 -3.98 4.82 -37.39
C MET A 404 -3.96 3.47 -38.12
N ALA A 405 -4.96 2.63 -37.86
CA ALA A 405 -5.28 1.46 -38.68
C ALA A 405 -6.52 1.81 -39.52
N ASP A 406 -6.29 2.14 -40.78
CA ASP A 406 -7.29 2.74 -41.68
C ASP A 406 -7.90 4.02 -41.09
N THR A 407 -9.16 3.94 -40.65
CA THR A 407 -9.87 5.04 -40.00
C THR A 407 -9.88 4.93 -38.47
N LYS A 408 -9.45 3.80 -37.89
CA LYS A 408 -9.56 3.58 -36.45
C LYS A 408 -8.26 3.92 -35.70
N PRO A 409 -8.33 4.70 -34.61
CA PRO A 409 -7.18 4.92 -33.75
C PRO A 409 -6.84 3.65 -32.97
N VAL A 410 -5.55 3.28 -32.99
CA VAL A 410 -4.98 2.17 -32.22
C VAL A 410 -3.99 2.75 -31.21
N TYR A 411 -4.23 2.48 -29.92
CA TYR A 411 -3.38 2.93 -28.83
C TYR A 411 -2.35 1.85 -28.50
N THR A 412 -1.07 2.19 -28.61
CA THR A 412 0.03 1.24 -28.34
C THR A 412 0.26 1.02 -26.84
N TYR A 413 -0.10 2.02 -26.01
CA TYR A 413 0.20 2.09 -24.58
C TYR A 413 1.70 2.02 -24.25
N GLN A 414 2.57 2.22 -25.25
CA GLN A 414 4.03 2.17 -25.13
C GLN A 414 4.60 3.59 -25.11
N LEU A 415 5.38 3.91 -24.09
CA LEU A 415 5.97 5.23 -23.87
C LEU A 415 7.15 5.45 -24.82
N GLU A 416 7.10 6.55 -25.57
CA GLU A 416 8.13 6.95 -26.54
C GLU A 416 8.78 8.29 -26.17
N GLN A 417 9.94 8.58 -26.78
CA GLN A 417 10.66 9.84 -26.60
C GLN A 417 10.12 10.95 -27.48
N GLY A 418 9.94 12.15 -26.91
CA GLY A 418 9.56 13.36 -27.63
C GLY A 418 8.20 13.92 -27.22
N ILE A 419 7.71 14.85 -28.03
CA ILE A 419 6.40 15.49 -27.89
C ILE A 419 5.52 14.97 -29.03
N THR A 420 4.28 14.60 -28.72
CA THR A 420 3.34 14.13 -29.75
C THR A 420 3.05 15.21 -30.79
N ALA A 421 2.85 14.81 -32.05
CA ALA A 421 2.28 15.65 -33.11
C ALA A 421 0.79 15.33 -33.37
N ASP A 422 0.20 14.40 -32.63
CA ASP A 422 -1.09 13.79 -32.95
C ASP A 422 -2.25 14.77 -32.67
N ARG A 423 -3.05 15.07 -33.70
CA ARG A 423 -4.29 15.88 -33.60
C ARG A 423 -5.51 15.06 -34.00
N HIS A 424 -5.83 14.03 -33.21
CA HIS A 424 -6.84 13.02 -33.61
C HIS A 424 -8.29 13.33 -33.18
N GLY A 425 -8.54 14.42 -32.44
CA GLY A 425 -9.89 14.75 -31.94
C GLY A 425 -10.93 14.91 -33.06
N MET A 426 -10.59 15.62 -34.13
CA MET A 426 -11.50 15.81 -35.28
C MET A 426 -11.71 14.54 -36.10
N LEU A 427 -10.70 13.65 -36.15
CA LEU A 427 -10.83 12.35 -36.81
C LEU A 427 -11.84 11.47 -36.06
N ILE A 428 -11.80 11.46 -34.72
CA ILE A 428 -12.79 10.73 -33.91
C ILE A 428 -14.20 11.29 -34.13
N ILE A 429 -14.37 12.61 -34.10
CA ILE A 429 -15.66 13.26 -34.38
C ILE A 429 -16.18 12.90 -35.78
N GLY A 430 -15.28 12.81 -36.76
CA GLY A 430 -15.59 12.38 -38.13
C GLY A 430 -16.05 10.93 -38.19
N ASN A 431 -15.30 10.01 -37.56
CA ASN A 431 -15.60 8.57 -37.53
C ASN A 431 -16.94 8.24 -36.87
N GLU A 432 -17.32 8.99 -35.84
CA GLU A 432 -18.62 8.85 -35.16
C GLU A 432 -19.79 9.42 -35.99
N GLY A 433 -19.51 9.98 -37.18
CA GLY A 433 -20.52 10.52 -38.10
C GLY A 433 -21.27 11.73 -37.52
N ILE A 434 -20.79 12.34 -36.43
CA ILE A 434 -21.52 13.38 -35.68
C ILE A 434 -21.88 14.55 -36.61
N ILE A 435 -20.92 14.99 -37.41
CA ILE A 435 -21.14 16.11 -38.34
C ILE A 435 -22.14 15.73 -39.44
N GLU A 436 -22.16 14.47 -39.90
CA GLU A 436 -23.12 13.99 -40.90
C GLU A 436 -24.53 13.86 -40.33
N ILE A 437 -24.65 13.35 -39.10
CA ILE A 437 -25.91 13.29 -38.35
C ILE A 437 -26.49 14.69 -38.16
N LEU A 438 -25.66 15.67 -37.78
CA LEU A 438 -26.08 17.05 -37.58
C LEU A 438 -26.38 17.78 -38.91
N LYS A 439 -25.69 17.42 -39.99
CA LYS A 439 -25.91 17.97 -41.34
C LYS A 439 -27.08 17.33 -42.08
N ASN A 440 -27.58 16.18 -41.63
CA ASN A 440 -28.82 15.61 -42.13
C ASN A 440 -30.01 16.50 -41.75
N LYS A 441 -30.22 17.53 -42.58
CA LYS A 441 -31.53 18.10 -42.85
C LYS A 441 -32.48 16.93 -43.02
N LYS A 442 -33.52 16.90 -42.18
CA LYS A 442 -34.74 16.14 -42.44
C LYS A 442 -35.07 16.23 -43.94
N ASN A 443 -34.87 15.16 -44.69
CA ASN A 443 -35.84 14.78 -45.71
C ASN A 443 -37.10 14.33 -44.95
N ARG A 444 -37.80 15.29 -44.33
CA ARG A 444 -39.22 15.16 -43.98
C ARG A 444 -39.96 16.00 -44.99
N GLY A 445 -40.55 15.33 -45.97
CA GLY A 445 -41.54 15.94 -46.86
C GLY A 445 -41.33 15.56 -48.31
N GLN A 446 -41.93 14.41 -48.65
CA GLN A 446 -42.59 14.05 -49.92
C GLN A 446 -41.78 14.10 -51.22
#